data_AF-A0ABD3V8R2-F1
#
_entry.id   AF-A0ABD3V8R2-F1
#
_cell.length_a   1.000
_cell.length_b   1.000
_cell.length_c   1.000
_cell.angle_alpha   90.00
_cell.angle_beta   90.00
_cell.angle_gamma   90.00
#
_symmetry.space_group_name_H-M   'P 1'
#
loop_
_entity.id
_entity.type
_entity.pdbx_description
1 polymer ?
#
loop_
_entity_poly.entity_id
_entity_poly.type
_entity_poly.pdbx_seq_one_letter_code
_entity_poly.pdbx_strand_id
1 'polypeptide(L)'
;MLELLAYKHQIVISRRTLQKKLKNIEFYRKKNKTDLIQVAAFLQKRMEKSGCLHGYRWMYTKCCIEGLVVDRESVRVLLQIIDPEGVEFRKSRRLRRLIYFNYGPNYTCHIYSNEKLKPFGLFII
;
A
#
# COMPACT_ATOMS: atom_id res chain seq x y z
N MET A 1 8.54 28.82 -8.61
CA MET A 1 7.68 29.06 -7.42
C MET A 1 7.47 30.56 -7.16
N LEU A 2 8.54 31.38 -7.13
CA LEU A 2 8.41 32.86 -7.04
C LEU A 2 7.76 33.46 -8.29
N GLU A 3 8.16 33.04 -9.48
CA GLU A 3 7.55 33.48 -10.74
C GLU A 3 6.06 33.09 -10.84
N LEU A 4 5.70 31.92 -10.31
CA LEU A 4 4.31 31.46 -10.26
C LEU A 4 3.45 32.34 -9.34
N LEU A 5 4.01 32.78 -8.21
CA LEU A 5 3.35 33.71 -7.27
C LEU A 5 3.16 35.09 -7.89
N ALA A 6 4.16 35.58 -8.61
CA ALA A 6 4.08 36.85 -9.33
C ALA A 6 3.05 36.78 -10.46
N TYR A 7 3.03 35.69 -11.23
CA TYR A 7 2.15 35.53 -12.38
C TYR A 7 0.68 35.25 -12.00
N LYS A 8 0.42 34.29 -11.08
CA LYS A 8 -0.95 33.91 -10.70
C LYS A 8 -1.57 34.74 -9.59
N HIS A 9 -0.77 35.27 -8.68
CA HIS A 9 -1.26 35.93 -7.47
C HIS A 9 -0.81 37.39 -7.36
N GLN A 10 -0.02 37.90 -8.33
CA GLN A 10 0.56 39.25 -8.30
C GLN A 10 1.37 39.55 -7.02
N ILE A 11 1.90 38.51 -6.38
CA ILE A 11 2.71 38.66 -5.17
C ILE A 11 4.18 38.67 -5.56
N VAL A 12 4.81 39.85 -5.49
CA VAL A 12 6.25 40.03 -5.68
C VAL A 12 6.92 40.05 -4.30
N ILE A 13 7.59 38.95 -3.93
CA ILE A 13 8.32 38.83 -2.67
C ILE A 13 9.72 38.27 -2.90
N SER A 14 10.67 38.65 -2.04
CA SER A 14 12.01 38.06 -2.07
C SER A 14 11.97 36.58 -1.66
N ARG A 15 12.94 35.80 -2.17
CA ARG A 15 13.11 34.38 -1.80
C ARG A 15 13.21 34.17 -0.29
N ARG A 16 13.91 35.07 0.41
CA ARG A 16 14.10 35.03 1.87
C ARG A 16 12.78 35.25 2.62
N THR A 17 11.97 36.19 2.13
CA THR A 17 10.63 36.47 2.69
C THR A 17 9.71 35.28 2.48
N LEU A 18 9.74 34.65 1.30
CA LEU A 18 8.99 33.43 1.02
C LEU A 18 9.40 32.31 1.97
N GLN A 19 10.71 32.05 2.12
CA GLN A 19 11.22 31.02 3.03
C GLN A 19 10.82 31.27 4.48
N LYS A 20 10.88 32.52 4.96
CA LYS A 20 10.47 32.87 6.32
C LYS A 20 8.97 32.64 6.54
N LYS A 21 8.13 33.04 5.56
CA LYS A 21 6.69 32.77 5.60
C LYS A 21 6.40 31.26 5.57
N LEU A 22 7.04 30.52 4.67
CA LEU A 22 6.86 29.07 4.58
C LEU A 22 7.36 28.32 5.83
N LYS A 23 8.35 28.86 6.54
CA LYS A 23 8.84 28.31 7.81
C LYS A 23 7.88 28.60 8.98
N ASN A 24 7.24 29.76 8.96
CA ASN A 24 6.24 30.15 9.96
C ASN A 24 4.88 29.47 9.73
N ILE A 25 4.58 29.13 8.48
CA ILE A 25 3.45 28.27 8.16
C ILE A 25 3.91 26.85 8.47
N GLU A 26 3.46 26.29 9.57
CA GLU A 26 3.70 24.89 9.90
C GLU A 26 2.95 24.02 8.87
N PHE A 27 3.58 23.79 7.71
CA PHE A 27 3.08 22.85 6.73
C PHE A 27 3.22 21.43 7.28
N TYR A 28 2.21 21.01 8.01
CA TYR A 28 2.10 19.63 8.45
C TYR A 28 1.83 18.74 7.23
N ARG A 29 2.57 17.64 7.11
CA ARG A 29 2.20 16.58 6.16
C ARG A 29 0.88 15.96 6.63
N LYS A 30 -0.20 16.31 5.92
CA LYS A 30 -1.52 15.67 5.97
C LYS A 30 -2.18 15.62 7.37
N LYS A 31 -2.65 16.77 7.86
CA LYS A 31 -3.44 16.87 9.11
C LYS A 31 -4.79 16.15 9.05
N ASN A 32 -5.40 16.09 7.87
CA ASN A 32 -6.74 15.52 7.70
C ASN A 32 -6.63 14.01 7.50
N LYS A 33 -6.64 13.27 8.60
CA LYS A 33 -6.73 11.80 8.56
C LYS A 33 -8.10 11.40 8.03
N THR A 34 -8.11 10.43 7.12
CA THR A 34 -9.35 9.82 6.67
C THR A 34 -9.98 9.05 7.81
N ASP A 35 -11.31 9.06 7.87
CA ASP A 35 -12.06 8.37 8.91
C ASP A 35 -11.72 6.87 8.94
N LEU A 36 -11.56 6.33 10.15
CA LEU A 36 -11.11 4.96 10.36
C LEU A 36 -12.12 3.95 9.79
N ILE A 37 -13.41 4.28 9.77
CA ILE A 37 -14.46 3.42 9.22
C ILE A 37 -14.28 3.25 7.71
N GLN A 38 -14.00 4.34 7.00
CA GLN A 38 -13.74 4.31 5.55
C GLN A 38 -12.49 3.48 5.23
N VAL A 39 -11.46 3.62 6.06
CA VAL A 39 -10.21 2.86 5.93
C VAL A 39 -10.47 1.37 6.18
N ALA A 40 -11.22 1.03 7.23
CA ALA A 40 -11.58 -0.35 7.53
C ALA A 40 -12.38 -0.99 6.39
N ALA A 41 -13.37 -0.28 5.83
CA ALA A 41 -14.15 -0.75 4.70
C ALA A 41 -13.28 -0.99 3.45
N PHE A 42 -12.33 -0.08 3.17
CA PHE A 42 -11.36 -0.27 2.09
C PHE A 42 -10.49 -1.51 2.30
N LEU A 43 -9.97 -1.69 3.52
CA LEU A 43 -9.14 -2.84 3.87
C LEU A 43 -9.92 -4.15 3.68
N GLN A 44 -11.13 -4.25 4.24
CA GLN A 44 -11.99 -5.42 4.14
C GLN A 44 -12.27 -5.80 2.67
N LYS A 45 -12.70 -4.83 1.85
CA LYS A 45 -12.92 -5.03 0.41
C LYS A 45 -11.67 -5.52 -0.32
N ARG A 46 -10.48 -5.08 0.12
CA ARG A 46 -9.21 -5.52 -0.48
C ARG A 46 -8.84 -6.94 -0.04
N MET A 47 -9.17 -7.31 1.20
CA MET A 47 -8.90 -8.63 1.78
C MET A 47 -9.71 -9.75 1.14
N GLU A 48 -10.97 -9.49 0.75
CA GLU A 48 -11.84 -10.45 0.04
C GLU A 48 -11.27 -10.95 -1.30
N LYS A 49 -10.36 -10.18 -1.90
CA LYS A 49 -9.68 -10.55 -3.15
C LYS A 49 -8.32 -11.17 -2.87
N SER A 50 -7.26 -10.62 -3.46
CA SER A 50 -5.87 -11.04 -3.24
C SER A 50 -5.22 -10.38 -2.01
N GLY A 51 -5.98 -9.62 -1.21
CA GLY A 51 -5.47 -8.85 -0.08
C GLY A 51 -4.84 -9.68 1.03
N CYS A 52 -5.28 -10.93 1.20
CA CYS A 52 -4.86 -11.85 2.27
C CYS A 52 -3.36 -12.17 2.28
N LEU A 53 -2.67 -12.09 1.13
CA LEU A 53 -1.23 -12.34 1.05
C LEU A 53 -0.38 -11.11 1.39
N HIS A 54 -0.99 -9.93 1.46
CA HIS A 54 -0.27 -8.67 1.61
C HIS A 54 -0.12 -8.30 3.09
N GLY A 55 1.11 -8.01 3.51
CA GLY A 55 1.37 -7.49 4.85
C GLY A 55 0.91 -6.03 5.03
N TYR A 56 0.83 -5.58 6.28
CA TYR A 56 0.35 -4.24 6.63
C TYR A 56 1.12 -3.10 5.95
N ARG A 57 2.43 -3.26 5.71
CA ARG A 57 3.25 -2.26 4.99
C ARG A 57 2.76 -2.06 3.57
N TRP A 58 2.44 -3.16 2.88
CA TRP A 58 1.96 -3.12 1.51
C TRP A 58 0.53 -2.60 1.46
N MET A 59 -0.29 -2.95 2.46
CA MET A 59 -1.65 -2.46 2.58
C MET A 59 -1.70 -0.96 2.86
N TYR A 60 -0.78 -0.44 3.67
CA TYR A 60 -0.58 1.00 3.86
C TYR A 60 -0.25 1.70 2.54
N THR A 61 0.66 1.15 1.73
CA THR A 61 0.98 1.72 0.41
C THR A 61 -0.27 1.76 -0.48
N LYS A 62 -1.10 0.71 -0.47
CA LYS A 62 -2.38 0.71 -1.21
C LYS A 62 -3.34 1.79 -0.73
N CYS A 63 -3.44 2.00 0.59
CA CYS A 63 -4.24 3.10 1.14
C CYS A 63 -3.74 4.46 0.62
N CYS A 64 -2.43 4.68 0.61
CA CYS A 64 -1.84 5.92 0.08
C CYS A 64 -2.07 6.11 -1.43
N ILE A 65 -2.00 5.02 -2.22
CA ILE A 65 -2.29 5.06 -3.66
C ILE A 65 -3.74 5.44 -3.91
N GLU A 66 -4.66 4.94 -3.09
CA GLU A 66 -6.09 5.30 -3.14
C GLU A 66 -6.38 6.71 -2.59
N GLY A 67 -5.35 7.47 -2.21
CA GLY A 67 -5.49 8.82 -1.67
C GLY A 67 -5.89 8.89 -0.19
N LEU A 68 -5.98 7.75 0.51
CA LEU A 68 -6.27 7.72 1.94
C LEU A 68 -5.10 8.29 2.76
N VAL A 69 -5.45 9.01 3.82
CA VAL A 69 -4.50 9.62 4.76
C VAL A 69 -4.60 8.87 6.09
N VAL A 70 -3.70 7.91 6.26
CA VAL A 70 -3.70 7.01 7.42
C VAL A 70 -2.30 6.84 7.97
N ASP A 71 -2.21 6.52 9.26
CA ASP A 71 -0.95 6.10 9.86
C ASP A 71 -0.71 4.61 9.59
N ARG A 72 0.56 4.22 9.45
CA ARG A 72 0.93 2.79 9.31
C ARG A 72 0.44 1.95 10.48
N GLU A 73 0.47 2.53 11.68
CA GLU A 73 0.06 1.85 12.90
C GLU A 73 -1.45 1.61 12.93
N SER A 74 -2.25 2.60 12.52
CA SER A 74 -3.70 2.42 12.37
C SER A 74 -4.02 1.30 11.39
N VAL A 75 -3.34 1.22 10.25
CA VAL A 75 -3.52 0.11 9.29
C VAL A 75 -3.13 -1.24 9.91
N ARG A 76 -2.05 -1.30 10.69
CA ARG A 76 -1.63 -2.53 11.39
C ARG A 76 -2.68 -3.01 12.38
N VAL A 77 -3.20 -2.11 13.22
CA VAL A 77 -4.24 -2.42 14.22
C VAL A 77 -5.54 -2.84 13.52
N LEU A 78 -5.98 -2.12 12.50
CA LEU A 78 -7.18 -2.48 11.73
C LEU A 78 -7.04 -3.87 11.08
N LEU A 79 -5.88 -4.20 10.50
CA LEU A 79 -5.66 -5.54 9.95
C LEU A 79 -5.63 -6.63 11.01
N GLN A 80 -5.18 -6.35 12.22
CA GLN A 80 -5.24 -7.31 13.34
C GLN A 80 -6.69 -7.59 13.74
N ILE A 81 -7.57 -6.59 13.64
CA ILE A 81 -9.00 -6.73 13.95
C ILE A 81 -9.72 -7.49 12.82
N ILE A 82 -9.38 -7.19 11.56
CA ILE A 82 -10.04 -7.78 10.38
C ILE A 82 -9.58 -9.22 10.11
N ASP A 83 -8.28 -9.52 10.27
CA ASP A 83 -7.67 -10.82 9.94
C ASP A 83 -6.60 -11.20 11.00
N PRO A 84 -7.02 -11.50 12.24
CA PRO A 84 -6.08 -11.84 13.32
C PRO A 84 -5.25 -13.08 12.98
N GLU A 85 -5.89 -14.10 12.40
CA GLU A 85 -5.24 -15.35 12.00
C GLU A 85 -4.18 -15.10 10.94
N GLY A 86 -4.53 -14.42 9.84
CA GLY A 86 -3.56 -14.15 8.78
C GLY A 86 -2.42 -13.24 9.25
N VAL A 87 -2.65 -12.35 10.22
CA VAL A 87 -1.55 -11.58 10.82
C VAL A 87 -0.60 -12.50 11.60
N GLU A 88 -1.10 -13.40 12.44
CA GLU A 88 -0.26 -14.36 13.17
C GLU A 88 0.45 -15.33 12.22
N PHE A 89 -0.21 -15.79 11.15
CA PHE A 89 0.44 -16.58 10.11
C PHE A 89 1.60 -15.82 9.45
N ARG A 90 1.40 -14.55 9.06
CA ARG A 90 2.47 -13.73 8.47
C ARG A 90 3.61 -13.47 9.46
N LYS A 91 3.28 -13.28 10.74
CA LYS A 91 4.24 -13.11 11.83
C LYS A 91 5.10 -14.35 12.05
N SER A 92 4.53 -15.55 11.84
CA SER A 92 5.28 -16.82 11.88
C SER A 92 6.33 -16.95 10.76
N ARG A 93 6.24 -16.12 9.71
CA ARG A 93 7.12 -16.13 8.52
C ARG A 93 7.16 -17.48 7.80
N ARG A 94 6.10 -18.28 7.92
CA ARG A 94 5.96 -19.58 7.24
C ARG A 94 5.23 -19.41 5.92
N LEU A 95 5.69 -20.10 4.89
CA LEU A 95 5.01 -20.15 3.60
C LEU A 95 3.72 -20.96 3.74
N ARG A 96 2.59 -20.41 3.29
CA ARG A 96 1.33 -21.14 3.18
C ARG A 96 1.39 -22.00 1.92
N ARG A 97 1.27 -23.32 2.08
CA ARG A 97 1.10 -24.22 0.93
C ARG A 97 -0.29 -23.97 0.35
N LEU A 98 -0.35 -23.40 -0.85
CA LEU A 98 -1.59 -23.32 -1.62
C LEU A 98 -1.95 -24.75 -2.04
N ILE A 99 -3.15 -25.20 -1.67
CA ILE A 99 -3.69 -26.48 -2.13
C ILE A 99 -4.34 -26.21 -3.48
N TYR A 100 -3.69 -26.69 -4.54
CA TYR A 100 -4.24 -26.62 -5.89
C TYR A 100 -5.17 -27.80 -6.10
N PHE A 101 -6.46 -27.54 -6.30
CA PHE A 101 -7.40 -28.56 -6.72
C PHE A 101 -7.40 -28.62 -8.24
N ASN A 102 -6.84 -29.70 -8.80
CA ASN A 102 -6.80 -29.92 -10.24
C ASN A 102 -7.84 -30.97 -10.62
N TYR A 103 -8.60 -30.70 -11.68
CA TYR A 103 -9.64 -31.61 -12.20
C TYR A 103 -9.05 -32.82 -12.96
N GLY A 104 -7.71 -32.93 -13.07
CA GLY A 104 -7.01 -34.03 -13.74
C GLY A 104 -5.62 -33.63 -14.26
N PRO A 105 -4.86 -34.58 -14.84
CA PRO A 105 -3.47 -34.38 -15.30
C PRO A 105 -3.32 -33.36 -16.45
N ASN A 106 -4.39 -33.04 -17.17
CA ASN A 106 -4.37 -32.02 -18.23
C ASN A 106 -4.64 -30.59 -17.70
N TYR A 107 -4.97 -30.42 -16.42
CA TYR A 107 -5.26 -29.12 -15.80
C TYR A 107 -4.08 -28.53 -15.04
N THR A 108 -2.98 -29.26 -14.91
CA THR A 108 -1.80 -28.90 -14.10
C THR A 108 -0.91 -27.82 -14.71
N CYS A 109 -1.17 -27.38 -15.94
CA CYS A 109 -0.33 -26.39 -16.62
C CYS A 109 -0.74 -24.96 -16.26
N HIS A 110 -0.27 -24.48 -15.10
CA HIS A 110 -0.18 -23.04 -14.90
C HIS A 110 0.95 -22.50 -15.80
N ILE A 111 0.55 -21.78 -16.84
CA ILE A 111 1.37 -21.04 -17.83
C ILE A 111 2.51 -20.19 -17.22
N TYR A 112 2.48 -19.89 -15.91
CA TYR A 112 3.48 -19.07 -15.20
C TYR A 112 4.64 -19.83 -14.53
N SER A 113 4.68 -21.17 -14.62
CA SER A 113 5.64 -21.98 -13.86
C SER A 113 7.08 -21.87 -14.36
N ASN A 114 7.27 -21.73 -15.67
CA ASN A 114 8.61 -21.68 -16.27
C ASN A 114 9.23 -20.28 -16.25
N GLU A 115 8.45 -19.21 -16.28
CA GLU A 115 9.01 -17.85 -16.27
C GLU A 115 9.69 -17.49 -14.95
N LYS A 116 9.19 -18.02 -13.83
CA LYS A 116 9.78 -17.75 -12.51
C LYS A 116 11.05 -18.56 -12.23
N LEU A 117 11.27 -19.65 -12.97
CA LEU A 117 12.43 -20.52 -12.83
C LEU A 117 13.56 -20.20 -13.83
N LYS A 118 13.24 -19.47 -14.91
CA LYS A 118 14.23 -18.94 -15.88
C LYS A 118 15.43 -18.23 -15.23
N PRO A 119 15.27 -17.34 -14.22
CA PRO A 119 16.41 -16.68 -13.58
C PRO A 119 17.34 -17.64 -12.83
N PHE A 120 16.87 -18.85 -12.52
CA PHE A 120 17.61 -19.88 -11.79
C PHE A 120 18.11 -21.03 -12.68
N GLY A 121 17.93 -20.94 -14.01
CA GLY A 121 18.42 -21.93 -14.97
C GLY A 121 17.71 -23.28 -14.95
N LEU A 122 16.63 -23.43 -14.19
CA LEU A 122 15.85 -24.66 -14.10
C LEU A 122 14.76 -24.63 -15.18
N PHE A 123 15.07 -25.23 -16.33
CA PHE A 123 14.10 -25.46 -17.40
C PHE A 123 13.53 -26.86 -17.25
N ILE A 124 12.23 -26.94 -16.92
CA ILE A 124 11.50 -28.21 -16.97
C ILE A 124 10.95 -28.32 -18.39
N ILE A 125 11.48 -29.29 -19.15
CA ILE A 125 11.06 -29.65 -20.51
C ILE A 125 9.77 -30.46 -20.45
#